data_AF-A0A529M704-F1
#
_entry.id   AF-A0A529M704-F1
#
_cell.length_a   1.000
_cell.length_b   1.000
_cell.length_c   1.000
_cell.angle_alpha   90.00
_cell.angle_beta   90.00
_cell.angle_gamma   90.00
#
_symmetry.space_group_name_H-M   'P 1'
#
loop_
_entity.id
_entity.type
_entity.pdbx_description
1 polymer ?
#
loop_
_entity_poly.entity_id
_entity_poly.type
_entity_poly.pdbx_seq_one_letter_code
_entity_poly.pdbx_strand_id
1 'polypeptide(L)' 'LKSNVYYSLNSVGAFIWEQIQEPRSVLDVRDAVLARYNVDAERCKADVEGLLKGLTEAGLARLHSEELV' A
#
# COMPACT_ATOMS: atom_id res chain seq x y z
N LEU A 1 -12.86 -13.32 20.88
CA LEU A 1 -12.17 -12.04 21.15
C LEU A 1 -11.76 -11.45 19.80
N LYS A 2 -12.26 -10.27 19.42
CA LYS A 2 -11.73 -9.56 18.24
C LYS A 2 -10.45 -8.86 18.69
N SER A 3 -9.31 -9.26 18.15
CA SER A 3 -8.03 -8.58 18.38
C SER A 3 -8.13 -7.16 17.85
N ASN A 4 -7.88 -6.17 18.71
CA ASN A 4 -7.79 -4.78 18.28
C ASN A 4 -6.34 -4.54 17.80
N VAL A 5 -6.11 -4.73 16.51
CA VAL A 5 -4.79 -4.56 15.89
C VAL A 5 -4.62 -3.10 15.52
N TYR A 6 -3.72 -2.42 16.21
CA TYR A 6 -3.32 -1.06 15.87
C TYR A 6 -2.13 -1.11 14.91
N TYR A 7 -2.35 -0.70 13.66
CA TYR A 7 -1.29 -0.53 12.67
C TYR A 7 -0.74 0.89 12.77
N SER A 8 0.51 1.02 13.22
CA SER A 8 1.25 2.28 13.14
C SER A 8 1.88 2.40 11.76
N LEU A 9 1.53 3.45 11.04
CA LEU A 9 2.10 3.77 9.74
C LEU A 9 3.08 4.92 9.88
N ASN A 10 4.23 4.83 9.20
CA ASN A 10 5.10 5.99 9.00
C ASN A 10 4.45 6.96 7.97
N SER A 11 5.10 8.08 7.68
CA SER A 11 4.56 9.08 6.76
C SER A 11 4.27 8.53 5.35
N VAL A 12 5.13 7.63 4.85
CA VAL A 12 4.94 6.97 3.54
C VAL A 12 3.76 5.99 3.60
N GLY A 13 3.67 5.19 4.67
CA GLY A 13 2.59 4.22 4.83
C GLY A 13 1.22 4.87 5.01
N ALA A 14 1.16 6.00 5.73
CA ALA A 14 -0.06 6.79 5.86
C ALA A 14 -0.49 7.34 4.49
N PHE A 15 0.45 7.83 3.69
CA PHE A 15 0.15 8.29 2.34
C PHE A 15 -0.33 7.15 1.43
N ILE A 16 0.32 5.98 1.45
CA ILE A 16 -0.14 4.80 0.69
C ILE A 16 -1.56 4.41 1.12
N TRP A 17 -1.83 4.40 2.43
CA TRP A 17 -3.15 4.11 2.98
C TRP A 17 -4.23 5.06 2.42
N GLU A 18 -3.93 6.35 2.30
CA GLU A 18 -4.82 7.32 1.67
C GLU A 18 -5.03 7.03 0.17
N GLN A 19 -3.99 6.59 -0.55
CA GLN A 19 -4.10 6.31 -2.00
C GLN A 19 -4.95 5.08 -2.34
N ILE A 20 -5.09 4.13 -1.40
CA ILE A 20 -5.83 2.87 -1.59
C ILE A 20 -7.23 2.89 -0.97
N GLN A 21 -7.71 4.06 -0.53
CA GLN A 21 -9.11 4.20 -0.09
C GLN A 21 -10.10 3.93 -1.24
N GLU A 22 -9.64 4.12 -2.48
CA GLU A 22 -10.31 3.71 -3.70
C GLU A 22 -9.47 2.65 -4.43
N PRO A 23 -10.09 1.74 -5.21
CA PRO A 23 -9.36 0.77 -6.01
C PRO A 23 -8.35 1.46 -6.92
N ARG A 24 -7.07 1.09 -6.77
CA ARG A 24 -5.98 1.69 -7.52
C ARG A 24 -4.91 0.67 -7.83
N SER A 25 -4.24 0.83 -8.97
CA SER A 25 -3.17 -0.08 -9.35
C SER A 25 -1.94 0.12 -8.44
N VAL A 26 -1.22 -0.97 -8.18
CA VAL A 26 0.03 -0.91 -7.39
C VAL A 26 1.06 0.00 -8.06
N LEU A 27 1.07 0.05 -9.40
CA LEU A 27 1.94 0.93 -10.17
C LEU A 27 1.62 2.41 -9.92
N ASP A 28 0.34 2.80 -9.96
CA ASP A 28 -0.06 4.20 -9.71
C ASP A 28 0.25 4.61 -8.27
N VAL A 29 0.07 3.71 -7.30
CA VAL A 29 0.43 3.96 -5.90
C VAL A 29 1.94 4.20 -5.78
N ARG A 30 2.76 3.33 -6.38
CA ARG A 30 4.23 3.49 -6.40
C ARG A 30 4.64 4.83 -7.02
N ASP A 31 4.07 5.18 -8.16
CA ASP A 31 4.42 6.40 -8.88
C ASP A 31 4.02 7.65 -8.09
N ALA A 32 2.89 7.60 -7.37
CA ALA A 32 2.49 8.66 -6.45
C ALA A 32 3.46 8.80 -5.27
N VAL A 33 3.98 7.70 -4.71
CA VAL A 33 4.99 7.74 -3.63
C VAL A 33 6.30 8.34 -4.15
N LEU A 34 6.79 7.89 -5.30
CA LEU A 34 8.00 8.41 -5.93
C LEU A 34 7.92 9.92 -6.17
N ALA A 35 6.80 10.38 -6.74
CA ALA A 35 6.56 11.80 -7.00
C ALA A 35 6.54 12.64 -5.72
N ARG A 36 6.07 12.09 -4.60
CA ARG A 36 5.91 12.83 -3.34
C ARG A 36 7.16 12.82 -2.46
N TYR A 37 7.88 11.72 -2.39
CA TYR A 37 8.95 11.52 -1.41
C TYR A 37 10.36 11.55 -1.98
N ASN A 38 10.53 11.67 -3.31
CA ASN A 38 11.85 11.69 -3.99
C ASN A 38 12.81 10.60 -3.47
N VAL A 39 12.28 9.39 -3.35
CA VAL A 39 12.98 8.20 -2.85
C VAL A 39 13.50 7.36 -4.02
N ASP A 40 14.45 6.48 -3.73
CA ASP A 40 14.90 5.47 -4.69
C ASP A 40 13.76 4.53 -5.10
N ALA A 41 13.71 4.17 -6.39
CA ALA A 41 12.62 3.39 -6.96
C ALA A 41 12.55 1.95 -6.43
N GLU A 42 13.70 1.30 -6.22
CA GLU A 42 13.76 -0.05 -5.65
C GLU A 42 13.32 -0.03 -4.19
N ARG A 43 13.75 0.99 -3.44
CA ARG A 43 13.30 1.18 -2.06
C ARG A 43 11.80 1.44 -1.96
N CYS A 44 11.28 2.33 -2.82
CA CYS A 44 9.86 2.65 -2.88
C CYS A 44 9.03 1.41 -3.19
N LYS A 45 9.45 0.60 -4.16
CA LYS A 45 8.78 -0.64 -4.53
C LYS A 45 8.70 -1.59 -3.34
N ALA A 46 9.83 -1.85 -2.68
CA ALA A 46 9.88 -2.75 -1.53
C ALA A 46 8.99 -2.27 -0.36
N ASP A 47 8.99 -0.97 -0.06
CA ASP A 47 8.17 -0.40 1.01
C ASP A 47 6.66 -0.46 0.68
N VAL A 48 6.27 -0.17 -0.57
CA VAL A 48 4.87 -0.27 -1.04
C VAL A 48 4.39 -1.72 -1.03
N GLU A 49 5.15 -2.64 -1.62
CA GLU A 49 4.79 -4.07 -1.67
C GLU A 49 4.72 -4.67 -0.26
N GLY A 50 5.69 -4.36 0.61
CA GLY A 50 5.73 -4.84 1.98
C GLY A 50 4.52 -4.36 2.79
N LEU A 51 4.13 -3.09 2.64
CA LEU A 51 2.96 -2.56 3.32
C LEU A 51 1.67 -3.18 2.80
N LEU A 52 1.45 -3.21 1.48
CA LEU A 52 0.24 -3.78 0.88
C LEU A 52 0.06 -5.25 1.24
N LYS A 53 1.15 -6.02 1.27
CA LYS A 53 1.16 -7.40 1.75
C LYS A 53 0.71 -7.48 3.21
N GLY A 54 1.32 -6.68 4.10
CA GLY A 54 0.95 -6.67 5.52
C GLY A 54 -0.49 -6.26 5.77
N LEU A 55 -1.02 -5.29 5.02
CA LEU A 55 -2.42 -4.88 5.10
C LEU A 55 -3.36 -6.00 4.61
N THR A 56 -2.98 -6.72 3.55
CA THR A 56 -3.77 -7.84 3.03
C THR A 56 -3.79 -9.02 4.01
N GLU A 57 -2.65 -9.36 4.60
CA GLU A 57 -2.53 -10.41 5.63
C GLU A 57 -3.33 -10.07 6.90
N ALA A 58 -3.42 -8.78 7.25
CA ALA A 58 -4.26 -8.29 8.34
C ALA A 58 -5.76 -8.18 7.98
N GLY A 59 -6.14 -8.47 6.73
CA GLY A 59 -7.52 -8.32 6.25
C GLY A 59 -8.00 -6.87 6.13
N LEU A 60 -7.07 -5.91 6.09
CA LEU A 60 -7.35 -4.47 6.00
C LEU A 60 -7.40 -3.97 4.55
N ALA A 61 -6.79 -4.69 3.62
CA ALA A 61 -6.84 -4.41 2.19
C ALA A 61 -7.11 -5.69 1.40
N ARG A 62 -7.55 -5.56 0.15
CA ARG A 62 -7.71 -6.67 -0.79
C ARG A 62 -7.07 -6.33 -2.11
N LEU A 63 -6.28 -7.25 -2.64
CA LEU A 63 -5.75 -7.16 -3.99
C LEU A 63 -6.79 -7.71 -4.95
N HIS A 64 -7.12 -6.92 -5.97
CA HIS A 64 -7.90 -7.35 -7.10
C HIS A 64 -6.94 -7.65 -8.25
N SER A 65 -6.80 -8.93 -8.60
CA SER A 65 -6.24 -9.32 -9.89
C SER A 65 -7.36 -9.18 -10.92
N GLU A 66 -7.27 -8.18 -11.79
CA GLU A 66 -8.18 -8.08 -12.94
C GLU A 66 -7.83 -9.22 -13.91
N GLU A 67 -8.62 -10.28 -13.88
CA GLU A 67 -8.58 -11.32 -14.90
C GLU A 67 -9.26 -10.71 -16.13
N LEU A 68 -8.47 -10.36 -17.15
CA LEU A 68 -9.01 -9.90 -18.42
C LEU A 68 -9.86 -11.04 -19.00
N VAL A 69 -11.18 -10.88 -18.98
CA VAL A 69 -12.16 -11.72 -19.66
C VAL A 69 -12.37 -11.21 -21.08
#